data_AF-A0A7G1P4H8-F1
#
_entry.id   AF-A0A7G1P4H8-F1
#
_cell.length_a   1.000
_cell.length_b   1.000
_cell.length_c   1.000
_cell.angle_alpha   90.00
_cell.angle_beta   90.00
_cell.angle_gamma   90.00
#
_symmetry.space_group_name_H-M   'P 1'
#
loop_
_entity.id
_entity.type
_entity.pdbx_description
1 polymer ?
#
loop_
_entity_poly.entity_id
_entity_poly.type
_entity_poly.pdbx_seq_one_letter_code
_entity_poly.pdbx_strand_id
1 'polypeptide(L)'
;MDRIEWHDLPATTRAAVERHTGPVETAETAPHGVMSRLACTIRTRAGRAFVKGTQHDDAQAWVYRHEAHVTRYAPLAPGVLWEVDVGGWLLYGYKYVVGLPPDLSPGSEDLAPLTRTLRVLSETPWPEALLKKPLHTRWAEFLPADVPPGLQGRGLAHTDMSPHNMLMTSAGELLLLDWALSCPAPAWADTALTVPRLISAGHTPEQAETFAQQVPAYCAAAPATLTMFARTVHAAWEDWERTRPMPHRAALTAAAREWAVHRQAAPLP
;
A
#
# COMPACT_ATOMS: atom_id res chain seq x y z
N MET A 1 5.26 -8.10 -19.04
CA MET A 1 3.82 -8.42 -19.01
C MET A 1 3.16 -7.36 -19.84
N ASP A 2 2.57 -7.74 -20.97
CA ASP A 2 2.00 -6.76 -21.90
C ASP A 2 0.66 -6.26 -21.36
N ARG A 3 0.47 -4.95 -21.40
CA ARG A 3 -0.76 -4.31 -20.94
C ARG A 3 -1.82 -4.48 -22.02
N ILE A 4 -3.02 -4.88 -21.59
CA ILE A 4 -4.19 -5.06 -22.44
C ILE A 4 -5.05 -3.80 -22.34
N GLU A 5 -5.43 -3.25 -23.48
CA GLU A 5 -6.34 -2.12 -23.55
C GLU A 5 -7.78 -2.60 -23.34
N TRP A 6 -8.65 -1.73 -22.83
CA TRP A 6 -10.06 -2.06 -22.58
C TRP A 6 -10.76 -2.69 -23.80
N HIS A 7 -10.50 -2.17 -24.99
CA HIS A 7 -11.16 -2.60 -26.23
C HIS A 7 -10.72 -3.99 -26.70
N ASP A 8 -9.56 -4.46 -26.24
CA ASP A 8 -9.02 -5.78 -26.57
C ASP A 8 -9.59 -6.89 -25.65
N LEU A 9 -10.37 -6.53 -24.63
CA LEU A 9 -11.09 -7.49 -23.81
C LEU A 9 -12.18 -8.22 -24.62
N PRO A 10 -12.44 -9.51 -24.33
CA PRO A 10 -13.55 -10.24 -24.93
C PRO A 10 -14.87 -9.48 -24.80
N ALA A 11 -15.68 -9.50 -25.86
CA ALA A 11 -16.96 -8.80 -25.88
C ALA A 11 -17.89 -9.24 -24.72
N THR A 12 -17.83 -10.52 -24.34
CA THR A 12 -18.57 -11.07 -23.19
C THR A 12 -18.12 -10.48 -21.86
N THR A 13 -16.82 -10.25 -21.68
CA THR A 13 -16.25 -9.60 -20.49
C THR A 13 -16.65 -8.12 -20.44
N ARG A 14 -16.55 -7.39 -21.55
CA ARG A 14 -16.99 -5.98 -21.63
C ARG A 14 -18.48 -5.84 -21.32
N ALA A 15 -19.32 -6.66 -21.95
CA ALA A 15 -20.75 -6.69 -21.68
C ALA A 15 -21.07 -7.02 -20.22
N ALA A 16 -20.29 -7.89 -19.57
CA ALA A 16 -20.46 -8.19 -18.15
C ALA A 16 -20.20 -6.98 -17.26
N VAL A 17 -19.15 -6.18 -17.55
CA VAL A 17 -18.89 -4.92 -16.84
C VAL A 17 -20.01 -3.90 -17.10
N GLU A 18 -20.47 -3.78 -18.35
CA GLU A 18 -21.52 -2.82 -18.72
C GLU A 18 -22.87 -3.11 -18.04
N ARG A 19 -23.12 -4.35 -17.57
CA ARG A 19 -24.27 -4.66 -16.71
C ARG A 19 -24.20 -3.97 -15.34
N HIS A 20 -23.00 -3.67 -14.84
CA HIS A 20 -22.79 -2.95 -13.58
C HIS A 20 -22.72 -1.44 -13.77
N THR A 21 -22.18 -0.97 -14.90
CA THR A 21 -21.83 0.45 -15.08
C THR A 21 -22.72 1.18 -16.09
N GLY A 22 -23.53 0.46 -16.86
CA GLY A 22 -24.02 0.92 -18.16
C GLY A 22 -22.90 0.92 -19.23
N PRO A 23 -23.22 1.32 -20.47
CA PRO A 23 -22.27 1.33 -21.57
C PRO A 23 -21.01 2.14 -21.26
N VAL A 24 -19.84 1.60 -21.60
CA VAL A 24 -18.56 2.30 -21.45
C VAL A 24 -18.37 3.22 -22.65
N GLU A 25 -18.33 4.53 -22.39
CA GLU A 25 -18.21 5.55 -23.43
C GLU A 25 -16.74 5.80 -23.80
N THR A 26 -15.85 5.84 -22.81
CA THR A 26 -14.40 5.88 -23.02
C THR A 26 -13.68 5.07 -21.96
N ALA A 27 -12.50 4.58 -22.30
CA ALA A 27 -11.57 3.94 -21.38
C ALA A 27 -10.17 4.52 -21.58
N GLU A 28 -9.54 4.92 -20.49
CA GLU A 28 -8.21 5.50 -20.47
C GLU A 28 -7.29 4.59 -19.66
N THR A 29 -6.30 4.02 -20.33
CA THR A 29 -5.35 3.11 -19.67
C THR A 29 -4.46 3.89 -18.71
N ALA A 30 -4.35 3.38 -17.49
CA ALA A 30 -3.64 4.06 -16.41
C ALA A 30 -2.16 4.18 -16.75
N PRO A 31 -1.52 5.35 -16.71
CA PRO A 31 -0.11 5.49 -17.07
C PRO A 31 0.82 4.71 -16.12
N HIS A 32 0.38 4.47 -14.88
CA HIS A 32 1.12 3.78 -13.82
C HIS A 32 0.28 2.63 -13.24
N GLY A 33 0.94 1.58 -12.73
CA GLY A 33 0.29 0.35 -12.26
C GLY A 33 0.96 -0.89 -12.88
N VAL A 34 2.20 -1.14 -12.47
CA VAL A 34 3.14 -2.04 -13.18
C VAL A 34 2.73 -3.52 -13.13
N MET A 35 1.82 -3.89 -12.21
CA MET A 35 1.48 -5.28 -11.95
C MET A 35 0.17 -5.75 -12.58
N SER A 36 -0.64 -4.84 -13.14
CA SER A 36 -1.97 -5.14 -13.69
C SER A 36 -1.96 -5.36 -15.20
N ARG A 37 -2.45 -6.53 -15.69
CA ARG A 37 -2.62 -6.77 -17.14
C ARG A 37 -3.60 -5.78 -17.76
N LEU A 38 -4.70 -5.49 -17.06
CA LEU A 38 -5.62 -4.40 -17.36
C LEU A 38 -5.63 -3.45 -16.16
N ALA A 39 -5.33 -2.18 -16.39
CA ALA A 39 -5.55 -1.09 -15.43
C ALA A 39 -6.02 0.15 -16.20
N CYS A 40 -7.28 0.53 -16.04
CA CYS A 40 -7.84 1.64 -16.78
C CYS A 40 -8.93 2.38 -15.99
N THR A 41 -9.13 3.66 -16.31
CA THR A 41 -10.30 4.40 -15.91
C THR A 41 -11.35 4.29 -17.00
N ILE A 42 -12.53 3.78 -16.66
CA ILE A 42 -13.69 3.77 -17.56
C ILE A 42 -14.60 4.95 -17.23
N ARG A 43 -15.22 5.52 -18.26
CA ARG A 43 -16.22 6.59 -18.16
C ARG A 43 -17.54 6.11 -18.73
N THR A 44 -18.59 6.29 -17.96
CA THR A 44 -19.98 5.95 -18.32
C THR A 44 -20.88 7.15 -18.02
N ARG A 45 -22.17 7.04 -18.38
CA ARG A 45 -23.18 8.03 -17.97
C ARG A 45 -23.34 8.14 -16.45
N ALA A 46 -23.08 7.07 -15.72
CA ALA A 46 -23.18 7.04 -14.26
C ALA A 46 -21.94 7.63 -13.56
N GLY A 47 -20.87 7.92 -14.29
CA GLY A 47 -19.62 8.46 -13.78
C GLY A 47 -18.40 7.62 -14.15
N ARG A 48 -17.31 7.79 -13.38
CA ARG A 48 -16.03 7.10 -13.59
C ARG A 48 -15.83 5.95 -12.60
N ALA A 49 -15.19 4.89 -13.06
CA ALA A 49 -14.69 3.81 -12.23
C ALA A 49 -13.26 3.45 -12.65
N PHE A 50 -12.45 3.03 -11.68
CA PHE A 50 -11.14 2.46 -11.97
C PHE A 50 -11.27 0.94 -12.04
N VAL A 51 -10.67 0.31 -13.05
CA VAL A 51 -10.77 -1.13 -13.28
C VAL A 51 -9.38 -1.73 -13.26
N LYS A 52 -9.17 -2.73 -12.40
CA LYS A 52 -8.00 -3.61 -12.43
C LYS A 52 -8.43 -5.01 -12.82
N GLY A 53 -7.60 -5.74 -13.55
CA GLY A 53 -7.85 -7.15 -13.76
C GLY A 53 -6.77 -7.88 -14.52
N THR A 54 -6.98 -9.19 -14.60
CA THR A 54 -6.08 -10.15 -15.24
C THR A 54 -6.87 -11.33 -15.81
N GLN A 55 -6.18 -12.21 -16.52
CA GLN A 55 -6.76 -13.47 -16.98
C GLN A 55 -7.02 -14.38 -15.77
N HIS A 56 -8.13 -15.12 -15.79
CA HIS A 56 -8.55 -15.99 -14.68
C HIS A 56 -7.45 -17.00 -14.32
N ASP A 57 -6.83 -17.59 -15.34
CA ASP A 57 -5.81 -18.63 -15.25
C ASP A 57 -4.39 -18.08 -15.01
N ASP A 58 -4.22 -16.77 -14.89
CA ASP A 58 -2.93 -16.18 -14.54
C ASP A 58 -2.51 -16.62 -13.14
N ALA A 59 -1.25 -17.04 -13.00
CA ALA A 59 -0.69 -17.48 -11.72
C ALA A 59 -0.76 -16.41 -10.61
N GLN A 60 -0.92 -15.13 -10.97
CA GLN A 60 -1.09 -14.01 -10.05
C GLN A 60 -2.55 -13.58 -9.86
N ALA A 61 -3.55 -14.25 -10.45
CA ALA A 61 -4.97 -13.89 -10.31
C ALA A 61 -5.43 -13.85 -8.84
N TRP A 62 -4.87 -14.70 -7.98
CA TRP A 62 -5.14 -14.71 -6.55
C TRP A 62 -4.74 -13.38 -5.86
N VAL A 63 -3.74 -12.66 -6.37
CA VAL A 63 -3.31 -11.36 -5.81
C VAL A 63 -4.41 -10.32 -5.97
N TYR A 64 -5.09 -10.29 -7.12
CA TYR A 64 -6.19 -9.36 -7.40
C TYR A 64 -7.43 -9.71 -6.59
N ARG A 65 -7.76 -11.01 -6.47
CA ARG A 65 -8.82 -11.48 -5.57
C ARG A 65 -8.54 -11.02 -4.14
N HIS A 66 -7.31 -11.22 -3.69
CA HIS A 66 -6.88 -10.86 -2.35
C HIS A 66 -6.91 -9.33 -2.12
N GLU A 67 -6.36 -8.54 -3.05
CA GLU A 67 -6.40 -7.08 -3.01
C GLU A 67 -7.84 -6.59 -2.86
N ALA A 68 -8.74 -6.99 -3.77
CA ALA A 68 -10.14 -6.56 -3.74
C ALA A 68 -10.84 -6.99 -2.45
N HIS A 69 -10.56 -8.19 -1.95
CA HIS A 69 -11.11 -8.66 -0.68
C HIS A 69 -10.62 -7.82 0.49
N VAL A 70 -9.32 -7.52 0.59
CA VAL A 70 -8.81 -6.66 1.66
C VAL A 70 -9.34 -5.24 1.53
N THR A 71 -9.39 -4.67 0.32
CA THR A 71 -9.91 -3.33 0.08
C THR A 71 -11.36 -3.16 0.55
N ARG A 72 -12.19 -4.21 0.54
CA ARG A 72 -13.55 -4.18 1.10
C ARG A 72 -13.59 -3.98 2.63
N TYR A 73 -12.54 -4.38 3.34
CA TYR A 73 -12.39 -4.19 4.81
C TYR A 73 -11.49 -3.02 5.18
N ALA A 74 -10.68 -2.55 4.24
CA ALA A 74 -9.67 -1.54 4.49
C ALA A 74 -10.31 -0.16 4.76
N PRO A 75 -9.87 0.55 5.81
CA PRO A 75 -10.28 1.93 6.02
C PRO A 75 -9.57 2.81 5.00
N LEU A 76 -10.20 3.94 4.65
CA LEU A 76 -9.56 4.97 3.82
C LEU A 76 -9.05 4.42 2.47
N ALA A 77 -9.78 3.47 1.89
CA ALA A 77 -9.48 2.86 0.60
C ALA A 77 -10.53 3.23 -0.46
N PRO A 78 -10.20 3.17 -1.76
CA PRO A 78 -11.20 3.21 -2.82
C PRO A 78 -12.17 2.04 -2.67
N GLY A 79 -13.45 2.31 -2.41
CA GLY A 79 -14.44 1.26 -2.27
C GLY A 79 -14.54 0.37 -3.51
N VAL A 80 -14.59 -0.95 -3.32
CA VAL A 80 -14.84 -1.92 -4.40
C VAL A 80 -16.31 -1.87 -4.79
N LEU A 81 -16.59 -1.63 -6.06
CA LEU A 81 -17.94 -1.46 -6.60
C LEU A 81 -18.53 -2.77 -7.11
N TRP A 82 -17.74 -3.55 -7.85
CA TRP A 82 -18.20 -4.78 -8.49
C TRP A 82 -17.03 -5.69 -8.88
N GLU A 83 -17.35 -6.92 -9.21
CA GLU A 83 -16.45 -7.98 -9.61
C GLU A 83 -17.03 -8.72 -10.81
N VAL A 84 -16.18 -9.02 -11.80
CA VAL A 84 -16.55 -9.75 -13.01
C VAL A 84 -15.56 -10.90 -13.20
N ASP A 85 -16.07 -12.14 -13.24
CA ASP A 85 -15.33 -13.34 -13.63
C ASP A 85 -16.02 -13.98 -14.85
N VAL A 86 -15.77 -13.42 -16.04
CA VAL A 86 -16.46 -13.78 -17.29
C VAL A 86 -15.50 -13.70 -18.47
N GLY A 87 -15.61 -14.67 -19.39
CA GLY A 87 -14.82 -14.66 -20.64
C GLY A 87 -13.34 -14.94 -20.41
N GLY A 88 -12.99 -15.66 -19.34
CA GLY A 88 -11.60 -15.95 -18.97
C GLY A 88 -10.89 -14.79 -18.29
N TRP A 89 -11.61 -13.76 -17.86
CA TRP A 89 -11.07 -12.57 -17.20
C TRP A 89 -11.68 -12.38 -15.83
N LEU A 90 -10.82 -11.96 -14.89
CA LEU A 90 -11.17 -11.52 -13.56
C LEU A 90 -10.91 -10.02 -13.44
N LEU A 91 -11.98 -9.23 -13.32
CA LEU A 91 -11.94 -7.77 -13.23
C LEU A 91 -12.59 -7.28 -11.93
N TYR A 92 -12.00 -6.24 -11.35
CA TYR A 92 -12.50 -5.54 -10.17
C TYR A 92 -12.68 -4.06 -10.51
N GLY A 93 -13.90 -3.57 -10.26
CA GLY A 93 -14.23 -2.15 -10.34
C GLY A 93 -14.07 -1.48 -8.99
N TYR A 94 -13.37 -0.37 -8.95
CA TYR A 94 -13.14 0.47 -7.78
C TYR A 94 -13.75 1.85 -8.01
N LYS A 95 -14.19 2.49 -6.94
CA LYS A 95 -14.58 3.90 -6.97
C LYS A 95 -13.42 4.74 -7.50
N TYR A 96 -13.69 5.52 -8.54
CA TYR A 96 -12.69 6.46 -9.05
C TYR A 96 -12.47 7.57 -8.02
N VAL A 97 -11.21 7.80 -7.65
CA VAL A 97 -10.82 8.85 -6.71
C VAL A 97 -10.18 9.99 -7.49
N VAL A 98 -10.70 11.20 -7.30
CA VAL A 98 -10.04 12.43 -7.74
C VAL A 98 -9.15 12.90 -6.60
N GLY A 99 -7.86 13.00 -6.85
CA GLY A 99 -6.91 13.47 -5.85
C GLY A 99 -5.52 13.71 -6.44
N LEU A 100 -4.65 14.26 -5.60
CA LEU A 100 -3.25 14.52 -5.92
C LEU A 100 -2.34 13.67 -5.00
N PRO A 101 -1.14 13.29 -5.44
CA PRO A 101 -0.15 12.73 -4.53
C PRO A 101 0.12 13.70 -3.36
N PRO A 102 0.29 13.21 -2.12
CA PRO A 102 0.60 14.07 -0.98
C PRO A 102 2.03 14.64 -1.08
N ASP A 103 2.21 15.86 -0.59
CA ASP A 103 3.54 16.41 -0.30
C ASP A 103 4.00 15.94 1.09
N LEU A 104 5.04 15.11 1.13
CA LEU A 104 5.62 14.59 2.37
C LEU A 104 6.78 15.43 2.90
N SER A 105 7.10 16.57 2.28
CA SER A 105 8.21 17.43 2.69
C SER A 105 7.99 18.06 4.08
N PRO A 106 9.07 18.47 4.77
CA PRO A 106 8.96 19.14 6.07
C PRO A 106 8.08 20.38 6.00
N GLY A 107 7.09 20.47 6.91
CA GLY A 107 6.17 21.61 7.01
C GLY A 107 4.96 21.56 6.09
N SER A 108 4.81 20.53 5.26
CA SER A 108 3.62 20.31 4.44
C SER A 108 2.35 20.13 5.28
N GLU A 109 1.24 20.68 4.82
CA GLU A 109 -0.08 20.52 5.43
C GLU A 109 -0.63 19.09 5.26
N ASP A 110 -0.12 18.32 4.29
CA ASP A 110 -0.56 16.94 4.02
C ASP A 110 -0.09 15.94 5.10
N LEU A 111 0.85 16.34 5.97
CA LEU A 111 1.32 15.53 7.09
C LEU A 111 0.22 15.28 8.15
N ALA A 112 -0.70 16.22 8.33
CA ALA A 112 -1.80 16.04 9.28
C ALA A 112 -2.83 14.98 8.81
N PRO A 113 -3.33 15.02 7.56
CA PRO A 113 -4.08 13.92 6.96
C PRO A 113 -3.36 12.57 7.03
N LEU A 114 -2.05 12.52 6.74
CA LEU A 114 -1.26 11.29 6.84
C LEU A 114 -1.25 10.72 8.27
N THR A 115 -1.06 11.57 9.28
CA THR A 115 -1.10 11.15 10.69
C THR A 115 -2.48 10.59 11.05
N ARG A 116 -3.56 11.23 10.59
CA ARG A 116 -4.93 10.73 10.80
C ARG A 116 -5.12 9.35 10.15
N THR A 117 -4.65 9.18 8.93
CA THR A 117 -4.71 7.89 8.22
C THR A 117 -3.95 6.80 8.97
N LEU A 118 -2.73 7.08 9.42
CA LEU A 118 -1.93 6.13 10.19
C LEU A 118 -2.58 5.72 11.52
N ARG A 119 -3.25 6.66 12.21
CA ARG A 119 -4.02 6.35 13.43
C ARG A 119 -5.15 5.38 13.14
N VAL A 120 -5.97 5.66 12.12
CA VAL A 120 -7.09 4.79 11.72
C VAL A 120 -6.58 3.40 11.32
N LEU A 121 -5.50 3.31 10.56
CA LEU A 121 -4.88 2.02 10.21
C LEU A 121 -4.44 1.25 11.47
N SER A 122 -3.77 1.93 12.40
CA SER A 122 -3.24 1.30 13.61
C SER A 122 -4.34 0.74 14.54
N GLU A 123 -5.56 1.26 14.43
CA GLU A 123 -6.72 0.81 15.19
C GLU A 123 -7.53 -0.28 14.46
N THR A 124 -7.18 -0.60 13.20
CA THR A 124 -7.92 -1.54 12.38
C THR A 124 -7.37 -2.96 12.50
N PRO A 125 -8.17 -3.96 12.93
CA PRO A 125 -7.74 -5.35 12.96
C PRO A 125 -7.68 -5.95 11.56
N TRP A 126 -6.78 -6.93 11.37
CA TRP A 126 -6.78 -7.75 10.17
C TRP A 126 -8.10 -8.56 10.09
N PRO A 127 -8.79 -8.59 8.93
CA PRO A 127 -10.00 -9.40 8.77
C PRO A 127 -9.69 -10.89 8.87
N GLU A 128 -10.10 -11.55 9.96
CA GLU A 128 -9.77 -12.96 10.23
C GLU A 128 -10.29 -13.95 9.17
N ALA A 129 -11.32 -13.57 8.42
CA ALA A 129 -11.83 -14.33 7.28
C ALA A 129 -10.81 -14.45 6.13
N LEU A 130 -9.79 -13.58 6.08
CA LEU A 130 -8.77 -13.58 5.04
C LEU A 130 -7.49 -14.27 5.53
N LEU A 131 -7.11 -15.35 4.85
CA LEU A 131 -5.86 -16.05 5.11
C LEU A 131 -4.70 -15.33 4.41
N LYS A 132 -3.77 -14.79 5.20
CA LYS A 132 -2.55 -14.16 4.70
C LYS A 132 -1.42 -14.37 5.70
N LYS A 133 -0.22 -14.66 5.18
CA LYS A 133 0.99 -14.75 6.02
C LYS A 133 1.26 -13.39 6.66
N PRO A 134 1.51 -13.30 7.97
CA PRO A 134 1.81 -12.04 8.64
C PRO A 134 3.17 -11.49 8.21
N LEU A 135 3.38 -10.20 8.46
CA LEU A 135 4.56 -9.44 8.02
C LEU A 135 5.87 -10.14 8.42
N HIS A 136 6.00 -10.57 9.67
CA HIS A 136 7.22 -11.23 10.15
C HIS A 136 7.51 -12.56 9.44
N THR A 137 6.49 -13.30 8.99
CA THR A 137 6.69 -14.51 8.19
C THR A 137 7.10 -14.16 6.77
N ARG A 138 6.54 -13.07 6.22
CA ARG A 138 6.89 -12.58 4.86
C ARG A 138 8.31 -12.04 4.78
N TRP A 139 8.83 -11.50 5.89
CA TRP A 139 10.16 -10.91 6.01
C TRP A 139 11.12 -11.80 6.81
N ALA A 140 10.85 -13.10 6.88
CA ALA A 140 11.64 -14.04 7.69
C ALA A 140 13.13 -14.08 7.31
N GLU A 141 13.48 -13.79 6.05
CA GLU A 141 14.86 -13.72 5.59
C GLU A 141 15.66 -12.54 6.18
N PHE A 142 14.97 -11.50 6.65
CA PHE A 142 15.56 -10.29 7.23
C PHE A 142 15.45 -10.25 8.76
N LEU A 143 14.85 -11.28 9.37
CA LEU A 143 14.56 -11.36 10.79
C LEU A 143 15.33 -12.53 11.45
N PRO A 144 15.59 -12.47 12.76
CA PRO A 144 16.11 -13.63 13.48
C PRO A 144 15.09 -14.78 13.46
N ALA A 145 15.59 -16.01 13.60
CA ALA A 145 14.74 -17.21 13.61
C ALA A 145 13.69 -17.19 14.75
N ASP A 146 14.06 -16.66 15.91
CA ASP A 146 13.14 -16.39 17.02
C ASP A 146 12.65 -14.94 16.92
N VAL A 147 11.51 -14.76 16.25
CA VAL A 147 10.91 -13.44 16.02
C VAL A 147 10.30 -12.92 17.32
N PRO A 148 10.76 -11.76 17.86
CA PRO A 148 10.22 -11.21 19.09
C PRO A 148 8.70 -10.97 19.03
N PRO A 149 7.96 -11.19 20.13
CA PRO A 149 6.50 -11.00 20.15
C PRO A 149 6.04 -9.61 19.69
N GLY A 150 6.85 -8.56 19.91
CA GLY A 150 6.54 -7.20 19.47
C GLY A 150 6.50 -7.00 17.95
N LEU A 151 7.15 -7.87 17.17
CA LEU A 151 7.08 -7.90 15.70
C LEU A 151 5.95 -8.80 15.18
N GLN A 152 5.30 -9.53 16.08
CA GLN A 152 4.12 -10.31 15.77
C GLN A 152 2.89 -9.42 15.97
N GLY A 153 1.93 -9.48 15.06
CA GLY A 153 0.74 -8.66 15.16
C GLY A 153 -0.35 -9.07 14.20
N ARG A 154 -1.57 -8.67 14.54
CA ARG A 154 -2.79 -8.94 13.79
C ARG A 154 -3.56 -7.67 13.42
N GLY A 155 -2.89 -6.52 13.43
CA GLY A 155 -3.41 -5.29 12.84
C GLY A 155 -3.38 -5.39 11.32
N LEU A 156 -4.31 -4.69 10.66
CA LEU A 156 -4.28 -4.50 9.22
C LEU A 156 -3.12 -3.55 8.89
N ALA A 157 -2.15 -4.01 8.10
CA ALA A 157 -1.12 -3.13 7.54
C ALA A 157 -1.20 -3.11 6.01
N HIS A 158 -1.08 -1.92 5.45
CA HIS A 158 -0.92 -1.66 4.03
C HIS A 158 0.43 -2.18 3.53
N THR A 159 1.49 -1.98 4.31
CA THR A 159 2.90 -2.36 4.08
C THR A 159 3.62 -1.66 2.93
N ASP A 160 2.90 -1.05 1.98
CA ASP A 160 3.50 -0.20 0.95
C ASP A 160 3.11 1.27 1.12
N MET A 161 3.80 1.97 2.01
CA MET A 161 3.58 3.39 2.30
C MET A 161 4.24 4.32 1.26
N SER A 162 4.28 3.91 -0.01
CA SER A 162 4.75 4.79 -1.09
C SER A 162 3.78 5.96 -1.32
N PRO A 163 4.27 7.19 -1.56
CA PRO A 163 3.41 8.31 -1.98
C PRO A 163 2.61 8.03 -3.26
N HIS A 164 3.09 7.10 -4.10
CA HIS A 164 2.36 6.67 -5.31
C HIS A 164 1.07 5.89 -5.01
N ASN A 165 0.96 5.33 -3.80
CA ASN A 165 -0.22 4.64 -3.30
C ASN A 165 -1.07 5.55 -2.41
N MET A 166 -0.84 6.87 -2.43
CA MET A 166 -1.58 7.83 -1.63
C MET A 166 -2.26 8.85 -2.53
N LEU A 167 -3.50 9.22 -2.20
CA LEU A 167 -4.20 10.33 -2.84
C LEU A 167 -4.83 11.25 -1.80
N MET A 168 -4.46 12.52 -1.87
CA MET A 168 -5.14 13.63 -1.22
C MET A 168 -6.38 14.01 -2.00
N THR A 169 -7.53 13.80 -1.40
CA THR A 169 -8.82 14.19 -1.98
C THR A 169 -9.07 15.69 -1.79
N SER A 170 -9.95 16.27 -2.60
CA SER A 170 -10.39 17.66 -2.42
C SER A 170 -11.12 17.92 -1.09
N ALA A 171 -11.51 16.87 -0.36
CA ALA A 171 -12.10 16.96 0.97
C ALA A 171 -11.05 17.00 2.10
N GLY A 172 -9.75 16.95 1.78
CA GLY A 172 -8.67 16.95 2.76
C GLY A 172 -8.44 15.57 3.42
N GLU A 173 -8.95 14.50 2.82
CA GLU A 173 -8.70 13.12 3.25
C GLU A 173 -7.61 12.48 2.42
N LEU A 174 -6.71 11.73 3.08
CA LEU A 174 -5.70 10.89 2.43
C LEU A 174 -6.21 9.46 2.32
N LEU A 175 -6.38 8.98 1.09
CA LEU A 175 -6.75 7.59 0.80
C LEU A 175 -5.54 6.78 0.38
N LEU A 176 -5.54 5.50 0.74
CA LEU A 176 -4.54 4.51 0.35
C LEU A 176 -5.05 3.63 -0.79
N LEU A 177 -4.25 3.55 -1.85
CA LEU A 177 -4.46 2.74 -3.04
C LEU A 177 -3.62 1.48 -2.97
N ASP A 178 -3.99 0.45 -3.73
CA ASP A 178 -3.20 -0.77 -3.92
C ASP A 178 -2.90 -1.56 -2.64
N TRP A 179 -3.92 -2.31 -2.22
CA TRP A 179 -3.87 -3.13 -1.01
C TRP A 179 -3.27 -4.53 -1.26
N ALA A 180 -2.61 -4.78 -2.38
CA ALA A 180 -2.17 -6.12 -2.79
C ALA A 180 -1.14 -6.74 -1.82
N LEU A 181 -0.26 -5.89 -1.24
CA LEU A 181 0.79 -6.32 -0.32
C LEU A 181 0.33 -6.42 1.14
N SER A 182 -0.88 -5.95 1.44
CA SER A 182 -1.42 -5.93 2.79
C SER A 182 -1.37 -7.30 3.47
N CYS A 183 -1.12 -7.26 4.78
CA CYS A 183 -1.03 -8.45 5.61
C CYS A 183 -1.23 -8.14 7.09
N PRO A 184 -1.41 -9.16 7.95
CA PRO A 184 -1.40 -8.97 9.38
C PRO A 184 -0.02 -8.50 9.86
N ALA A 185 0.04 -7.43 10.64
CA ALA A 185 1.27 -6.89 11.19
C ALA A 185 1.04 -6.26 12.58
N PRO A 186 2.10 -5.85 13.31
CA PRO A 186 1.94 -4.97 14.46
C PRO A 186 1.21 -3.68 14.06
N ALA A 187 0.34 -3.16 14.94
CA ALA A 187 -0.45 -1.95 14.69
C ALA A 187 0.38 -0.71 14.31
N TRP A 188 1.65 -0.67 14.70
CA TRP A 188 2.57 0.42 14.43
C TRP A 188 3.36 0.27 13.11
N ALA A 189 3.22 -0.85 12.40
CA ALA A 189 4.09 -1.21 11.28
C ALA A 189 4.06 -0.18 10.14
N ASP A 190 2.88 0.27 9.71
CA ASP A 190 2.78 1.26 8.62
C ASP A 190 3.33 2.63 9.04
N THR A 191 3.16 3.03 10.30
CA THR A 191 3.80 4.24 10.83
C THR A 191 5.31 4.13 10.74
N ALA A 192 5.87 3.00 11.14
CA ALA A 192 7.30 2.73 11.05
C ALA A 192 7.81 2.71 9.59
N LEU A 193 7.03 2.10 8.67
CA LEU A 193 7.35 2.09 7.24
C LEU A 193 7.23 3.47 6.57
N THR A 194 6.55 4.42 7.22
CA THR A 194 6.45 5.82 6.75
C THR A 194 7.70 6.63 7.10
N VAL A 195 8.44 6.29 8.16
CA VAL A 195 9.65 7.01 8.59
C VAL A 195 10.70 7.15 7.46
N PRO A 196 11.15 6.08 6.77
CA PRO A 196 12.09 6.23 5.66
C PRO A 196 11.51 6.99 4.46
N ARG A 197 10.18 7.06 4.31
CA ARG A 197 9.53 7.86 3.26
C ARG A 197 9.63 9.35 3.56
N LEU A 198 9.45 9.73 4.82
CA LEU A 198 9.64 11.12 5.28
C LEU A 198 11.09 11.56 5.17
N ILE A 199 12.04 10.72 5.58
CA ILE A 199 13.48 11.03 5.43
C ILE A 199 13.83 11.21 3.95
N SER A 200 13.34 10.31 3.09
CA SER A 200 13.52 10.46 1.63
C SER A 200 12.83 11.70 1.04
N ALA A 201 11.86 12.30 1.74
CA ALA A 201 11.20 13.55 1.37
C ALA A 201 11.88 14.80 1.97
N GLY A 202 12.98 14.64 2.71
CA GLY A 202 13.81 15.73 3.23
C GLY A 202 13.74 15.96 4.74
N HIS A 203 13.07 15.11 5.51
CA HIS A 203 13.11 15.16 6.98
C HIS A 203 14.44 14.60 7.51
N THR A 204 14.90 15.11 8.65
CA THR A 204 15.92 14.39 9.43
C THR A 204 15.31 13.15 10.11
N PRO A 205 16.12 12.15 10.50
CA PRO A 205 15.62 11.01 11.28
C PRO A 205 14.86 11.43 12.55
N GLU A 206 15.33 12.47 13.25
CA GLU A 206 14.68 13.02 14.45
C GLU A 206 13.29 13.59 14.14
N GLN A 207 13.16 14.33 13.04
CA GLN A 207 11.88 14.90 12.60
C GLN A 207 10.89 13.81 12.21
N ALA A 208 11.34 12.81 11.45
CA ALA A 208 10.51 11.69 11.03
C ALA A 208 10.06 10.80 12.21
N GLU A 209 10.92 10.58 13.20
CA GLU A 209 10.55 9.93 14.46
C GLU A 209 9.55 10.74 15.27
N THR A 210 9.77 12.05 15.40
CA THR A 210 8.84 12.96 16.10
C THR A 210 7.45 12.94 15.44
N PHE A 211 7.40 12.87 14.11
CA PHE A 211 6.16 12.65 13.38
C PHE A 211 5.52 11.30 13.75
N ALA A 212 6.28 10.20 13.70
CA ALA A 212 5.78 8.87 13.99
C ALA A 212 5.23 8.73 15.43
N GLN A 213 5.83 9.43 16.39
CA GLN A 213 5.38 9.47 17.79
C GLN A 213 3.96 10.06 17.98
N GLN A 214 3.41 10.77 16.99
CA GLN A 214 2.02 11.27 17.03
C GLN A 214 0.98 10.14 16.88
N VAL A 215 1.41 8.95 16.43
CA VAL A 215 0.55 7.76 16.33
C VAL A 215 0.69 6.93 17.62
N PRO A 216 -0.39 6.76 18.41
CA PRO A 216 -0.31 6.11 19.73
C PRO A 216 0.27 4.69 19.69
N ALA A 217 -0.07 3.90 18.66
CA ALA A 217 0.45 2.55 18.52
C ALA A 217 1.98 2.50 18.35
N TYR A 218 2.56 3.47 17.63
CA TYR A 218 4.00 3.59 17.45
C TYR A 218 4.68 4.10 18.72
N CYS A 219 4.09 5.10 19.36
CA CYS A 219 4.56 5.62 20.65
C CYS A 219 4.60 4.54 21.75
N ALA A 220 3.61 3.65 21.78
CA ALA A 220 3.54 2.55 22.74
C ALA A 220 4.46 1.36 22.41
N ALA A 221 5.05 1.31 21.22
CA ALA A 221 5.90 0.18 20.82
C ALA A 221 7.24 0.20 21.56
N ALA A 222 7.72 -0.98 21.97
CA ALA A 222 8.99 -1.08 22.68
C ALA A 222 10.15 -0.56 21.82
N PRO A 223 11.04 0.31 22.36
CA PRO A 223 12.15 0.88 21.60
C PRO A 223 13.05 -0.16 20.93
N ALA A 224 13.37 -1.26 21.62
CA ALA A 224 14.17 -2.34 21.06
C ALA A 224 13.51 -3.00 19.84
N THR A 225 12.17 -3.16 19.86
CA THR A 225 11.39 -3.70 18.74
C THR A 225 11.44 -2.78 17.53
N LEU A 226 11.26 -1.47 17.73
CA LEU A 226 11.36 -0.48 16.64
C LEU A 226 12.77 -0.41 16.06
N THR A 227 13.81 -0.48 16.88
CA THR A 227 15.21 -0.52 16.42
C THR A 227 15.51 -1.78 15.61
N MET A 228 14.99 -2.94 16.02
CA MET A 228 15.10 -4.17 15.23
C MET A 228 14.35 -4.06 13.91
N PHE A 229 13.14 -3.50 13.91
CA PHE A 229 12.36 -3.30 12.70
C PHE A 229 13.06 -2.34 11.71
N ALA A 230 13.61 -1.23 12.18
CA ALA A 230 14.37 -0.29 11.34
C ALA A 230 15.56 -0.98 10.63
N ARG A 231 16.29 -1.84 11.35
CA ARG A 231 17.37 -2.65 10.76
C ARG A 231 16.85 -3.65 9.72
N THR A 232 15.70 -4.26 9.99
CA THR A 232 15.03 -5.20 9.08
C THR A 232 14.63 -4.50 7.78
N VAL A 233 14.03 -3.30 7.90
CA VAL A 233 13.64 -2.46 6.75
C VAL A 233 14.87 -2.09 5.92
N HIS A 234 15.96 -1.65 6.56
CA HIS A 234 17.21 -1.35 5.85
C HIS A 234 17.77 -2.56 5.10
N ALA A 235 17.85 -3.74 5.73
CA ALA A 235 18.32 -4.96 5.10
C ALA A 235 17.46 -5.37 3.90
N ALA A 236 16.14 -5.24 4.01
CA ALA A 236 15.22 -5.52 2.90
C ALA A 236 15.43 -4.57 1.71
N TRP A 237 15.59 -3.27 1.96
CA TRP A 237 15.85 -2.29 0.91
C TRP A 237 17.20 -2.49 0.23
N GLU A 238 18.25 -2.81 1.00
CA GLU A 238 19.57 -3.13 0.47
C GLU A 238 19.53 -4.35 -0.46
N ASP A 239 18.83 -5.41 -0.06
CA ASP A 239 18.63 -6.58 -0.92
C ASP A 239 17.85 -6.25 -2.19
N TRP A 240 16.78 -5.48 -2.08
CA TRP A 240 15.95 -5.08 -3.21
C TRP A 240 16.66 -4.14 -4.18
N GLU A 241 17.48 -3.22 -3.69
CA GLU A 241 18.33 -2.38 -4.54
C GLU A 241 19.31 -3.24 -5.35
N ARG A 242 19.95 -4.21 -4.69
CA ARG A 242 20.92 -5.13 -5.30
C ARG A 242 20.29 -6.08 -6.31
N THR A 243 19.14 -6.67 -6.00
CA THR A 243 18.52 -7.73 -6.82
C THR A 243 17.59 -7.19 -7.91
N ARG A 244 17.08 -5.97 -7.75
CA ARG A 244 16.04 -5.37 -8.60
C ARG A 244 16.27 -3.85 -8.69
N PRO A 245 17.36 -3.39 -9.33
CA PRO A 245 17.73 -1.99 -9.32
C PRO A 245 16.66 -1.11 -9.98
N MET A 246 16.29 -0.02 -9.30
CA MET A 246 15.42 1.04 -9.84
C MET A 246 15.91 2.40 -9.33
N PRO A 247 15.80 3.49 -10.12
CA PRO A 247 16.39 4.80 -9.76
C PRO A 247 15.96 5.34 -8.39
N HIS A 248 14.71 5.10 -7.98
CA HIS A 248 14.17 5.60 -6.72
C HIS A 248 14.58 4.76 -5.49
N ARG A 249 15.18 3.57 -5.68
CA ARG A 249 15.51 2.66 -4.57
C ARG A 249 16.70 3.15 -3.75
N ALA A 250 17.73 3.68 -4.40
CA ALA A 250 18.93 4.17 -3.73
C ALA A 250 18.60 5.25 -2.67
N ALA A 251 17.68 6.16 -2.97
CA ALA A 251 17.22 7.18 -2.03
C ALA A 251 16.52 6.56 -0.80
N LEU A 252 15.66 5.55 -1.01
CA LEU A 252 14.98 4.86 0.09
C LEU A 252 15.91 3.97 0.91
N THR A 253 16.88 3.29 0.28
CA THR A 253 17.90 2.53 1.01
C THR A 253 18.72 3.45 1.89
N ALA A 254 19.15 4.61 1.37
CA ALA A 254 19.87 5.61 2.16
C ALA A 254 19.03 6.12 3.35
N ALA A 255 17.77 6.46 3.11
CA ALA A 255 16.84 6.90 4.17
C ALA A 255 16.60 5.82 5.24
N ALA A 256 16.41 4.56 4.83
CA ALA A 256 16.27 3.43 5.75
C ALA A 256 17.55 3.19 6.57
N ARG A 257 18.72 3.37 5.95
CA ARG A 257 20.02 3.31 6.66
C ARG A 257 20.13 4.40 7.71
N GLU A 258 19.82 5.65 7.35
CA GLU A 258 19.88 6.80 8.26
C GLU A 258 18.96 6.60 9.47
N TRP A 259 17.74 6.13 9.25
CA TRP A 259 16.82 5.78 10.32
C TRP A 259 17.37 4.67 11.23
N ALA A 260 17.88 3.58 10.64
CA ALA A 260 18.44 2.47 11.41
C ALA A 260 19.67 2.88 12.24
N VAL A 261 20.50 3.80 11.74
CA VAL A 261 21.65 4.37 12.47
C VAL A 261 21.17 5.27 13.60
N HIS A 262 20.22 6.17 13.35
CA HIS A 262 19.63 7.04 14.37
C HIS A 262 19.04 6.23 15.55
N ARG A 263 18.26 5.18 15.25
CA ARG A 263 17.67 4.26 16.24
C ARG A 263 18.69 3.47 17.07
N GLN A 264 19.91 3.26 16.55
CA GLN A 264 20.99 2.57 17.25
C GLN A 264 21.80 3.52 18.13
N ALA A 265 21.94 4.78 17.71
CA ALA A 265 22.64 5.81 18.46
C ALA A 265 21.80 6.36 19.63
N ALA A 266 20.47 6.32 19.52
CA ALA A 266 19.58 6.69 20.61
C ALA A 266 19.74 5.70 21.78
N PRO A 267 20.05 6.18 23.01
CA PRO A 267 20.16 5.30 24.16
C PRO A 267 18.84 4.55 24.37
N LEU A 268 18.91 3.22 24.49
CA LEU A 268 17.78 2.42 24.93
C LEU A 268 17.45 2.88 26.37
N PRO A 269 16.21 3.33 26.65
CA PRO A 269 15.80 3.63 28.02
C PRO A 269 15.85 2.39 28.92
#